data_AF-A0A7R7ANX7-F1
#
_entry.id   AF-A0A7R7ANX7-F1
#
_cell.length_a   1.000
_cell.length_b   1.000
_cell.length_c   1.000
_cell.angle_alpha   90.00
_cell.angle_beta   90.00
_cell.angle_gamma   90.00
#
_symmetry.space_group_name_H-M   'P 1'
#
loop_
_entity.id
_entity.type
_entity.pdbx_description
1 polymer ?
#
loop_
_entity_poly.entity_id
_entity_poly.type
_entity_poly.pdbx_seq_one_letter_code
_entity_poly.pdbx_strand_id
1 'polypeptide(L)'
;MRSNDTDKHISEDALRMISAQMYSGILGQECLHGRRYLESRIENGFKRHFDEMRLQLIVDGHTIVPSVTEGNSPWTRSEMAFDAKRRLGIPRQFGCRDAYWLDNNRDW
;
A
#
# COMPACT_ATOMS: atom_id res chain seq x y z
N MET A 1 25.69 -26.55 17.75
CA MET A 1 25.80 -26.35 16.29
C MET A 1 24.71 -25.37 15.90
N ARG A 2 25.10 -24.29 15.20
CA ARG A 2 24.31 -23.12 14.77
C ARG A 2 22.87 -23.42 14.34
N SER A 3 21.92 -22.63 14.82
CA SER A 3 20.93 -22.01 13.94
C SER A 3 20.98 -20.53 14.23
N ASN A 4 21.47 -19.75 13.27
CA ASN A 4 21.44 -18.29 13.36
C ASN A 4 19.96 -17.92 13.37
N ASP A 5 19.46 -17.40 14.49
CA ASP A 5 18.27 -16.54 14.46
C ASP A 5 18.63 -15.43 13.48
N THR A 6 18.12 -15.54 12.26
CA THR A 6 18.07 -14.39 11.37
C THR A 6 17.15 -13.42 12.07
N ASP A 7 17.74 -12.46 12.79
CA ASP A 7 16.98 -11.38 13.41
C ASP A 7 15.98 -10.87 12.37
N LYS A 8 14.68 -11.04 12.67
CA LYS A 8 13.58 -10.75 11.74
C LYS A 8 13.40 -9.24 11.63
N HIS A 9 14.40 -8.56 11.08
CA HIS A 9 14.37 -7.14 10.85
C HIS A 9 13.72 -6.83 9.51
N ILE A 10 12.79 -5.89 9.55
CA ILE A 10 12.20 -5.29 8.36
C ILE A 10 12.34 -3.77 8.49
N SER A 11 12.81 -3.10 7.45
CA SER A 11 12.80 -1.63 7.46
C SER A 11 11.38 -1.10 7.31
N GLU A 12 11.10 0.07 7.88
CA GLU A 12 9.81 0.72 7.75
C GLU A 12 9.46 1.02 6.27
N ASP A 13 10.44 1.43 5.46
CA ASP A 13 10.24 1.60 4.00
C ASP A 13 9.86 0.29 3.30
N ALA A 14 10.51 -0.83 3.65
CA ALA A 14 10.18 -2.13 3.07
C ALA A 14 8.76 -2.55 3.45
N LEU A 15 8.39 -2.35 4.71
CA LEU A 15 7.03 -2.58 5.19
C LEU A 15 6.01 -1.70 4.45
N ARG A 16 6.33 -0.42 4.25
CA ARG A 16 5.47 0.53 3.54
C ARG A 16 5.23 0.11 2.09
N MET A 17 6.28 -0.33 1.40
CA MET A 17 6.18 -0.86 0.03
C MET A 17 5.33 -2.14 -0.04
N ILE A 18 5.53 -3.09 0.88
CA ILE A 18 4.75 -4.34 0.92
C ILE A 18 3.28 -4.03 1.19
N SER A 19 3.00 -3.18 2.17
CA SER A 19 1.65 -2.70 2.50
C SER A 19 0.99 -2.04 1.29
N ALA A 20 1.70 -1.17 0.57
CA ALA A 20 1.17 -0.48 -0.61
C ALA A 20 0.79 -1.47 -1.72
N GLN A 21 1.61 -2.49 -1.96
CA GLN A 21 1.34 -3.53 -2.96
C GLN A 21 0.10 -4.36 -2.58
N MET A 22 0.00 -4.80 -1.32
CA MET A 22 -1.12 -5.59 -0.83
C MET A 22 -2.42 -4.79 -0.86
N TYR A 23 -2.41 -3.55 -0.36
CA TYR A 23 -3.58 -2.69 -0.34
C TYR A 23 -4.06 -2.33 -1.75
N SER A 24 -3.14 -2.03 -2.67
CA SER A 24 -3.47 -1.84 -4.09
C SER A 24 -4.02 -3.13 -4.72
N GLY A 25 -3.59 -4.31 -4.24
CA GLY A 25 -4.18 -5.61 -4.54
C GLY A 25 -5.67 -5.66 -4.23
N ILE A 26 -6.02 -5.35 -2.99
CA ILE A 26 -7.40 -5.30 -2.48
C ILE A 26 -8.24 -4.32 -3.30
N LEU A 27 -7.76 -3.10 -3.51
CA LEU A 27 -8.49 -2.08 -4.26
C LEU A 27 -8.69 -2.49 -5.74
N GLY A 28 -7.72 -3.18 -6.33
CA GLY A 28 -7.87 -3.76 -7.66
C GLY A 28 -9.01 -4.78 -7.73
N GLN A 29 -9.13 -5.67 -6.74
CA GLN A 29 -10.22 -6.65 -6.66
C GLN A 29 -11.59 -5.98 -6.46
N GLU A 30 -11.69 -5.02 -5.54
CA GLU A 30 -12.92 -4.26 -5.33
C GLU A 30 -13.36 -3.52 -6.61
N CYS A 31 -12.39 -2.99 -7.36
CA CYS A 31 -12.68 -2.36 -8.64
C CYS A 31 -13.22 -3.34 -9.67
N LEU A 32 -12.67 -4.56 -9.78
CA LEU A 32 -13.25 -5.61 -10.64
C LEU A 32 -14.72 -5.92 -10.27
N HIS A 33 -15.11 -5.68 -9.01
CA HIS A 33 -16.49 -5.78 -8.53
C HIS A 33 -17.31 -4.47 -8.68
N GLY A 34 -16.81 -3.49 -9.43
CA GLY A 34 -17.47 -2.21 -9.72
C GLY A 34 -17.31 -1.14 -8.64
N ARG A 35 -16.49 -1.38 -7.61
CA ARG A 35 -16.32 -0.45 -6.48
C ARG A 35 -15.10 0.44 -6.66
N ARG A 36 -15.31 1.75 -6.56
CA ARG A 36 -14.25 2.78 -6.61
C ARG A 36 -14.38 3.69 -5.40
N TYR A 37 -13.25 4.21 -4.94
CA TYR A 37 -13.19 5.00 -3.71
C TYR A 37 -12.62 6.39 -3.96
N LEU A 38 -13.07 7.37 -3.20
CA LEU A 38 -12.43 8.69 -3.19
C LEU A 38 -10.99 8.57 -2.69
N GLU A 39 -10.11 9.45 -3.17
CA GLU A 39 -8.70 9.49 -2.78
C GLU A 39 -8.51 9.53 -1.26
N SER A 40 -9.24 10.41 -0.56
CA SER A 40 -9.18 10.52 0.90
C SER A 40 -9.61 9.23 1.62
N ARG A 41 -10.50 8.42 1.04
CA ARG A 41 -10.87 7.11 1.61
C ARG A 41 -9.77 6.09 1.40
N ILE A 42 -9.10 6.15 0.26
CA ILE A 42 -7.96 5.28 -0.06
C ILE A 42 -6.80 5.57 0.87
N GLU A 43 -6.43 6.84 1.07
CA GLU A 43 -5.36 7.25 1.98
C GLU A 43 -5.64 6.82 3.43
N ASN A 44 -6.86 7.07 3.93
CA ASN A 44 -7.25 6.64 5.28
C ASN A 44 -7.23 5.12 5.43
N GLY A 45 -7.72 4.39 4.41
CA GLY A 45 -7.70 2.93 4.42
C GLY A 45 -6.28 2.37 4.30
N PHE A 46 -5.39 3.01 3.55
CA PHE A 46 -3.98 2.63 3.45
C PHE A 46 -3.27 2.82 4.78
N LYS A 47 -3.47 3.97 5.44
CA LYS A 47 -2.92 4.22 6.78
C LYS A 47 -3.34 3.12 7.74
N ARG A 48 -4.65 2.80 7.79
CA ARG A 48 -5.15 1.72 8.64
C ARG A 48 -4.53 0.37 8.28
N HIS A 49 -4.46 0.02 7.00
CA HIS A 49 -3.88 -1.24 6.55
C HIS A 49 -2.39 -1.38 6.94
N PHE A 50 -1.62 -0.30 6.79
CA PHE A 50 -0.23 -0.24 7.24
C PHE A 50 -0.11 -0.42 8.74
N ASP A 51 -0.92 0.29 9.53
CA ASP A 51 -0.92 0.20 11.00
C ASP A 51 -1.25 -1.25 11.45
N GLU A 52 -2.24 -1.89 10.82
CA GLU A 52 -2.61 -3.29 11.08
C GLU A 52 -1.47 -4.27 10.72
N MET A 53 -0.85 -4.12 9.55
CA MET A 53 0.26 -4.97 9.10
C MET A 53 1.49 -4.81 10.01
N ARG A 54 1.78 -3.59 10.43
CA ARG A 54 2.83 -3.27 11.40
C ARG A 54 2.60 -4.01 12.71
N LEU A 55 1.38 -3.95 13.26
CA LEU A 55 1.04 -4.64 14.50
C LEU A 55 1.17 -6.15 14.35
N GLN A 56 0.71 -6.73 13.22
CA GLN A 56 0.83 -8.16 12.98
C GLN A 56 2.30 -8.62 12.94
N LEU A 57 3.18 -7.87 12.26
CA LEU A 57 4.59 -8.22 12.19
C LEU A 57 5.28 -8.17 13.55
N ILE A 58 4.93 -7.20 14.41
CA ILE A 58 5.41 -7.11 15.79
C ILE A 58 4.97 -8.35 16.58
N VAL A 59 3.71 -8.76 16.45
CA VAL A 59 3.17 -9.97 17.08
C VAL A 59 3.89 -11.23 16.58
N ASP A 60 4.26 -11.27 15.30
CA ASP A 60 5.00 -12.38 14.67
C ASP A 60 6.51 -12.40 15.01
N GLY A 61 6.96 -11.48 15.86
CA GLY A 61 8.33 -11.39 16.37
C GLY A 61 9.30 -10.64 15.45
N HIS A 62 8.80 -9.80 14.52
CA HIS A 62 9.66 -8.94 13.71
C HIS A 62 10.01 -7.65 14.46
N THR A 63 11.25 -7.20 14.26
CA THR A 63 11.68 -5.86 14.70
C THR A 63 11.63 -4.91 13.52
N ILE A 64 10.83 -3.86 13.62
CA ILE A 64 10.71 -2.84 12.57
C ILE A 64 11.78 -1.78 12.79
N VAL A 65 12.69 -1.67 11.83
CA VAL A 65 13.79 -0.70 11.85
C VAL A 65 13.31 0.61 11.23
N PRO A 66 13.33 1.73 11.96
CA PRO A 66 12.95 3.03 11.41
C PRO A 66 13.86 3.42 10.24
N SER A 67 13.29 4.03 9.21
CA SER A 67 14.08 4.59 8.12
C SER A 67 14.75 5.91 8.55
N VAL A 68 16.03 6.09 8.22
CA VAL A 68 16.87 7.24 8.65
C VAL A 68 16.49 8.55 7.95
N THR A 69 15.56 8.52 7.01
CA THR A 69 15.01 9.73 6.38
C THR A 69 14.08 10.46 7.34
N GLU A 70 14.63 11.49 7.98
CA GLU A 70 13.96 12.46 8.84
C GLU A 70 12.59 12.92 8.30
N GLY A 71 11.62 12.95 9.21
CA GLY A 71 10.58 13.98 9.23
C GLY A 71 9.42 13.80 8.25
N ASN A 72 8.26 13.41 8.78
CA ASN A 72 6.95 13.79 8.25
C ASN A 72 6.77 13.67 6.72
N SER A 73 7.35 12.63 6.08
CA SER A 73 7.00 12.33 4.69
C SER A 73 5.49 12.08 4.68
N PRO A 74 4.68 12.93 4.02
CA PRO A 74 3.25 12.73 3.99
C PRO A 74 2.99 11.32 3.43
N TRP A 75 1.95 10.64 3.92
CA TRP A 75 1.43 9.41 3.31
C TRP A 75 1.01 9.73 1.90
N THR A 76 1.99 9.75 0.99
CA THR A 76 1.83 10.35 -0.31
C THR A 76 1.31 9.26 -1.22
N ARG A 77 0.32 9.65 -2.03
CA ARG A 77 -0.16 8.88 -3.16
C ARG A 77 0.98 8.36 -4.05
N SER A 78 2.19 8.91 -4.00
CA SER A 78 3.38 8.45 -4.76
C SER A 78 3.67 6.96 -4.58
N GLU A 79 3.47 6.39 -3.39
CA GLU A 79 3.77 4.98 -3.11
C GLU A 79 2.73 4.03 -3.70
N MET A 80 1.45 4.40 -3.59
CA MET A 80 0.35 3.69 -4.24
C MET A 80 0.30 3.96 -5.75
N ALA A 81 0.68 5.16 -6.19
CA ALA A 81 0.75 5.56 -7.59
C ALA A 81 1.89 4.83 -8.32
N PHE A 82 2.96 4.47 -7.60
CA PHE A 82 4.01 3.62 -8.14
C PHE A 82 3.48 2.22 -8.49
N ASP A 83 2.67 1.60 -7.62
CA ASP A 83 2.04 0.31 -7.91
C ASP A 83 0.91 0.42 -8.96
N ALA A 84 0.09 1.47 -8.88
CA ALA A 84 -0.94 1.74 -9.88
C ALA A 84 -0.34 1.91 -11.30
N LYS A 85 0.79 2.62 -11.42
CA LYS A 85 1.55 2.73 -12.68
C LYS A 85 2.12 1.38 -13.15
N ARG A 86 2.62 0.54 -12.23
CA ARG A 86 3.10 -0.81 -12.54
C ARG A 86 2.01 -1.71 -13.13
N ARG A 87 0.75 -1.51 -12.72
CA ARG A 87 -0.40 -2.32 -13.17
C ARG A 87 -1.03 -1.89 -14.49
N LEU A 88 -0.55 -0.80 -15.11
CA LEU A 88 -0.99 -0.33 -16.44
C LEU A 88 -0.71 -1.33 -17.58
N GLY A 89 0.10 -2.37 -17.36
CA GLY A 89 0.39 -3.42 -18.35
C GLY A 89 -0.69 -4.50 -18.52
N ILE A 90 -1.77 -4.49 -17.74
CA ILE A 90 -2.82 -5.52 -17.78
C ILE A 90 -3.89 -5.09 -18.82
N PRO A 91 -4.21 -5.85 -19.92
CA PRO A 91 -4.98 -5.53 -21.17
C PRO A 91 -6.03 -4.37 -21.18
N ARG A 92 -7.24 -4.41 -21.77
CA ARG A 92 -8.29 -3.35 -21.55
C ARG A 92 -9.69 -3.96 -21.44
N GLN A 93 -10.22 -4.05 -20.23
CA GLN A 93 -11.48 -4.69 -19.86
C GLN A 93 -11.96 -4.04 -18.54
N PHE A 94 -13.12 -3.38 -18.60
CA PHE A 94 -13.91 -2.86 -17.47
C PHE A 94 -13.26 -1.80 -16.57
N GLY A 95 -13.38 -0.51 -16.94
CA GLY A 95 -13.59 0.69 -16.08
C GLY A 95 -12.67 0.98 -14.86
N CYS A 96 -11.74 0.09 -14.56
CA CYS A 96 -10.91 0.02 -13.35
C CYS A 96 -9.42 0.07 -13.67
N ARG A 97 -9.12 0.34 -14.94
CA ARG A 97 -7.78 0.20 -15.52
C ARG A 97 -6.91 1.43 -15.44
N ASP A 98 -7.48 2.58 -15.09
CA ASP A 98 -6.72 3.82 -15.02
C ASP A 98 -6.53 4.26 -13.56
N ALA A 99 -7.39 3.79 -12.64
CA ALA A 99 -7.41 4.14 -11.23
C ALA A 99 -8.46 3.30 -10.48
N TYR A 100 -8.09 2.66 -9.36
CA TYR A 100 -9.08 2.16 -8.39
C TYR A 100 -9.67 3.30 -7.52
N TRP A 101 -9.30 4.54 -7.82
CA TRP A 101 -9.80 5.76 -7.20
C TRP A 101 -10.71 6.55 -8.14
N LEU A 102 -11.59 7.35 -7.56
CA LEU A 102 -12.31 8.42 -8.24
C LEU A 102 -11.42 9.66 -8.23
N ASP A 103 -11.18 10.29 -9.39
CA ASP A 103 -10.52 11.59 -9.40
C ASP A 103 -11.40 12.62 -8.69
N ASN A 104 -10.79 13.45 -7.84
CA ASN A 104 -11.51 14.52 -7.14
C ASN A 104 -11.93 15.67 -8.08
N ASN A 105 -11.46 15.68 -9.34
CA ASN A 105 -11.94 16.62 -10.36
C ASN A 105 -13.29 16.16 -10.91
N ARG A 106 -14.37 16.55 -10.21
CA ARG A 106 -15.65 16.79 -10.86
C ARG A 106 -15.65 18.22 -11.42
N ASP A 107 -14.96 18.41 -12.53
CA ASP A 107 -15.30 19.49 -13.47
C ASP A 107 -16.21 18.88 -14.54
N TRP A 108 -17.50 18.78 -14.22
CA TRP A 108 -18.60 18.69 -15.19
C TRP A 108 -19.75 19.55 -14.70
#